data_AF-A0A1Q7Q332-F1
#
_entry.id   AF-A0A1Q7Q332-F1
#
_cell.length_a   1.000
_cell.length_b   1.000
_cell.length_c   1.000
_cell.angle_alpha   90.00
_cell.angle_beta   90.00
_cell.angle_gamma   90.00
#
_symmetry.space_group_name_H-M   'P 1'
#
loop_
_entity.id
_entity.type
_entity.pdbx_description
1 polymer ?
#
loop_
_entity_poly.entity_id
_entity_poly.type
_entity_poly.pdbx_seq_one_letter_code
_entity_poly.pdbx_strand_id
1 'polypeptide(L)'
;MPDKVHTWPYLVRAEFISGCILLLVLMVWSITVDAPMEEPANPTKTPNPSKAPWYFLGLQEMLVYFDPWIAGVLLPSLIIVGLMIIPYVDINPKGNGYYTWSERKFAISTFLVGFLGMWVGMITIGVFFRGPGWNLFMPWDYWDPHKVVPLTNIDLPYFVGIRSQMGAMLFGTICVLGWLVGIPGAVWQWKKDHPFFKQLGMMRYGIVATLFMIMAGVLMKMILRLSFNIKYVLVIPNILNI
;
A
#
# COMPACT_ATOMS: atom_id res chain seq x y z
N MET A 1 25.33 -33.72 2.67
CA MET A 1 25.60 -33.25 1.29
C MET A 1 26.57 -32.08 1.39
N PRO A 2 27.50 -31.89 0.45
CA PRO A 2 28.38 -30.71 0.48
C PRO A 2 27.56 -29.41 0.43
N ASP A 3 28.00 -28.37 1.15
CA ASP A 3 27.26 -27.10 1.28
C ASP A 3 27.11 -26.33 -0.05
N LYS A 4 27.92 -26.67 -1.07
CA LYS A 4 27.88 -26.08 -2.41
C LYS A 4 28.06 -27.14 -3.48
N VAL A 5 27.34 -26.97 -4.58
CA VAL A 5 27.46 -27.76 -5.81
C VAL A 5 27.77 -26.82 -6.98
N HIS A 6 28.40 -27.33 -8.03
CA HIS A 6 28.65 -26.53 -9.24
C HIS A 6 27.33 -26.10 -9.88
N THR A 7 27.27 -24.84 -10.32
CA THR A 7 26.11 -24.27 -11.04
C THR A 7 25.74 -25.11 -12.25
N TRP A 8 26.74 -25.54 -13.01
CA TRP A 8 26.59 -26.51 -14.09
C TRP A 8 27.05 -27.90 -13.60
N PRO A 9 26.28 -28.97 -13.84
CA PRO A 9 24.97 -28.99 -14.51
C PRO A 9 23.78 -28.80 -13.55
N TYR A 10 24.00 -28.78 -12.23
CA TYR A 10 22.94 -28.99 -11.24
C TYR A 10 21.88 -27.87 -11.23
N LEU A 11 22.29 -26.61 -11.08
CA LEU A 11 21.34 -25.48 -11.05
C LEU A 11 20.73 -25.25 -12.43
N VAL A 12 21.55 -25.24 -13.48
CA VAL A 12 21.08 -24.98 -14.86
C VAL A 12 20.07 -26.03 -15.32
N ARG A 13 20.28 -27.31 -14.98
CA ARG A 13 19.30 -28.36 -15.28
C ARG A 13 17.98 -28.14 -14.55
N ALA A 14 18.03 -27.76 -13.26
CA ALA A 14 16.83 -27.50 -12.47
C ALA A 14 16.06 -26.28 -12.99
N GLU A 15 16.75 -25.20 -13.33
CA GLU A 15 16.15 -23.99 -13.92
C GLU A 15 15.55 -24.28 -15.29
N PHE A 16 16.24 -25.05 -16.15
CA PHE A 16 15.72 -25.42 -17.46
C PHE A 16 14.45 -26.27 -17.36
N ILE A 17 14.44 -27.30 -16.50
CA ILE A 17 13.24 -28.12 -16.28
C ILE A 17 12.09 -27.26 -15.72
N SER A 18 12.37 -26.38 -14.75
CA SER A 18 11.37 -25.48 -14.18
C SER A 18 10.82 -24.52 -15.24
N GLY A 19 11.67 -24.01 -16.13
CA GLY A 19 11.29 -23.15 -17.25
C GLY A 19 10.42 -23.88 -18.27
N CYS A 20 10.76 -25.13 -18.63
CA CYS A 20 9.92 -25.97 -19.50
C CYS A 20 8.55 -26.23 -18.90
N ILE A 21 8.48 -26.53 -17.59
CA ILE A 21 7.22 -26.74 -16.88
C ILE A 21 6.38 -25.46 -16.89
N LEU A 22 6.98 -24.31 -16.54
CA LEU A 22 6.30 -23.02 -16.54
C LEU A 22 5.75 -22.67 -17.93
N LEU A 23 6.56 -22.87 -18.97
CA LEU A 23 6.14 -22.62 -20.36
C LEU A 23 4.99 -23.54 -20.78
N LEU A 24 5.03 -24.81 -20.41
CA LEU A 24 3.94 -25.75 -20.65
C LEU A 24 2.66 -25.30 -19.94
N VAL A 25 2.73 -24.91 -18.67
CA VAL A 25 1.57 -24.40 -17.91
C VAL A 25 0.99 -23.15 -18.57
N LEU A 26 1.82 -22.18 -18.94
CA LEU A 26 1.38 -20.95 -19.61
C LEU A 26 0.78 -21.23 -20.99
N MET A 27 1.32 -22.19 -21.74
CA MET A 27 0.79 -22.59 -23.05
C MET A 27 -0.59 -23.24 -22.91
N VAL A 28 -0.76 -24.18 -21.97
CA VAL A 28 -2.06 -24.80 -21.68
C VAL A 28 -3.07 -23.73 -21.23
N TRP A 29 -2.68 -22.82 -20.35
CA TRP A 29 -3.53 -21.71 -19.92
C TRP A 29 -3.97 -20.82 -21.08
N SER A 30 -3.03 -20.43 -21.96
CA SER A 30 -3.29 -19.56 -23.11
C SER A 30 -4.21 -20.19 -24.16
N ILE A 31 -4.26 -21.51 -24.26
CA ILE A 31 -5.15 -22.23 -25.19
C ILE A 31 -6.54 -22.43 -24.57
N THR A 32 -6.61 -22.55 -23.24
CA THR A 32 -7.86 -22.89 -22.52
C THR A 32 -8.65 -21.67 -22.06
N VAL A 33 -8.01 -20.51 -21.90
CA VAL A 33 -8.63 -19.29 -21.40
C VAL A 33 -8.42 -18.15 -22.41
N ASP A 34 -9.52 -17.69 -22.99
CA ASP A 34 -9.52 -16.53 -23.89
C ASP A 34 -9.13 -15.25 -23.14
N ALA A 35 -8.43 -14.36 -23.84
CA ALA A 35 -8.10 -13.05 -23.30
C ALA A 35 -9.38 -12.20 -23.14
N PRO A 36 -9.62 -11.60 -21.96
CA PRO A 36 -10.77 -10.74 -21.72
C PRO A 36 -10.57 -9.37 -22.38
N MET A 37 -10.65 -9.33 -23.71
CA MET A 37 -10.52 -8.10 -24.50
C MET A 37 -11.89 -7.47 -24.69
N GLU A 38 -11.99 -6.16 -24.49
CA GLU A 38 -13.21 -5.40 -24.78
C GLU A 38 -13.38 -5.13 -26.30
N GLU A 39 -14.54 -4.58 -26.66
CA GLU A 39 -14.80 -4.06 -28.00
C GLU A 39 -13.75 -3.01 -28.42
N PRO A 40 -13.56 -2.77 -29.73
CA PRO A 40 -12.68 -1.72 -30.22
C PRO A 40 -12.93 -0.37 -29.52
N ALA A 41 -11.84 0.30 -29.13
CA ALA A 41 -11.91 1.51 -28.32
C ALA A 41 -12.79 2.59 -28.97
N ASN A 42 -13.78 3.07 -28.21
CA ASN A 42 -14.64 4.17 -28.60
C ASN A 42 -14.38 5.39 -27.70
N PRO A 43 -13.82 6.51 -28.21
CA PRO A 43 -13.55 7.70 -27.41
C PRO A 43 -14.79 8.34 -26.76
N THR A 44 -15.99 8.02 -27.24
CA THR A 44 -17.26 8.58 -26.71
C THR A 44 -17.88 7.74 -25.60
N LYS A 45 -17.34 6.54 -25.31
CA LYS A 45 -17.88 5.60 -24.32
C LYS A 45 -16.78 5.15 -23.36
N THR A 46 -16.85 5.61 -22.11
CA THR A 46 -15.97 5.11 -21.04
C THR A 46 -16.57 3.84 -20.44
N PRO A 47 -15.82 2.72 -20.37
CA PRO A 47 -16.31 1.50 -19.73
C PRO A 47 -16.53 1.73 -18.22
N ASN A 48 -17.59 1.14 -17.67
CA ASN A 48 -17.90 1.19 -16.26
C ASN A 48 -18.18 -0.23 -15.73
N PRO A 49 -17.33 -0.78 -14.83
CA PRO A 49 -16.13 -0.19 -14.24
C PRO A 49 -14.89 -0.27 -15.14
N SER A 50 -14.12 0.82 -15.26
CA SER A 50 -12.80 0.80 -15.91
C SER A 50 -11.76 0.26 -14.94
N LYS A 51 -11.48 -1.05 -14.99
CA LYS A 51 -10.45 -1.70 -14.17
C LYS A 51 -9.08 -1.61 -14.86
N ALA A 52 -8.08 -1.14 -14.14
CA ALA A 52 -6.69 -1.19 -14.58
C ALA A 52 -6.18 -2.64 -14.60
N PRO A 53 -5.05 -2.92 -15.28
CA PRO A 53 -4.38 -4.21 -15.17
C PRO A 53 -4.14 -4.62 -13.71
N TRP A 54 -4.21 -5.91 -13.42
CA TRP A 54 -4.27 -6.41 -12.04
C TRP A 54 -3.12 -5.95 -11.14
N TYR A 55 -1.91 -5.79 -11.70
CA TYR A 55 -0.73 -5.30 -10.98
C TYR A 55 -0.79 -3.82 -10.63
N PHE A 56 -1.69 -3.04 -11.26
CA PHE A 56 -2.00 -1.66 -10.91
C PHE A 56 -3.28 -1.49 -10.11
N LEU A 57 -4.10 -2.54 -9.92
CA LEU A 57 -5.35 -2.43 -9.17
C LEU A 57 -5.15 -2.00 -7.72
N GLY A 58 -4.02 -2.35 -7.10
CA GLY A 58 -3.67 -1.86 -5.77
C GLY A 58 -3.55 -0.33 -5.74
N LEU A 59 -2.91 0.26 -6.75
CA LEU A 59 -2.80 1.72 -6.88
C LEU A 59 -4.16 2.36 -7.21
N GLN A 60 -4.95 1.73 -8.07
CA GLN A 60 -6.28 2.22 -8.40
C GLN A 60 -7.18 2.24 -7.17
N GLU A 61 -7.10 1.21 -6.32
CA GLU A 61 -7.83 1.15 -5.06
C GLU A 61 -7.39 2.26 -4.09
N MET A 62 -6.11 2.63 -4.08
CA MET A 62 -5.60 3.75 -3.28
C MET A 62 -6.23 5.11 -3.66
N LEU A 63 -6.67 5.30 -4.91
CA LEU A 63 -7.32 6.54 -5.38
C LEU A 63 -8.68 6.81 -4.72
N VAL A 64 -9.30 5.80 -4.10
CA VAL A 64 -10.54 5.98 -3.33
C VAL A 64 -10.30 6.74 -2.03
N TYR A 65 -9.09 6.58 -1.47
CA TYR A 65 -8.72 7.07 -0.14
C TYR A 65 -7.88 8.35 -0.19
N PHE A 66 -7.13 8.55 -1.27
CA PHE A 66 -6.18 9.64 -1.43
C PHE A 66 -6.40 10.41 -2.73
N ASP A 67 -5.91 11.64 -2.77
CA ASP A 67 -5.86 12.39 -4.03
C ASP A 67 -4.87 11.75 -5.02
N PRO A 68 -5.07 11.94 -6.34
CA PRO A 68 -4.31 11.24 -7.37
C PRO A 68 -2.79 11.36 -7.26
N TRP A 69 -2.27 12.51 -6.83
CA TRP A 69 -0.83 12.71 -6.71
C TRP A 69 -0.22 11.92 -5.54
N ILE A 70 -0.95 11.77 -4.42
CA ILE A 70 -0.48 11.01 -3.26
C ILE A 70 -0.48 9.51 -3.57
N ALA A 71 -1.59 9.01 -4.10
CA ALA A 71 -1.74 7.59 -4.43
C ALA A 71 -0.92 7.18 -5.66
N GLY A 72 -0.82 8.06 -6.67
CA GLY A 72 -0.15 7.73 -7.94
C GLY A 72 1.35 8.02 -7.97
N VAL A 73 1.84 8.99 -7.19
CA VAL A 73 3.25 9.43 -7.25
C VAL A 73 3.96 9.31 -5.90
N LEU A 74 3.47 9.98 -4.86
CA LEU A 74 4.18 10.07 -3.58
C LEU A 74 4.33 8.69 -2.91
N LEU A 75 3.23 7.98 -2.67
CA LEU A 75 3.25 6.70 -1.96
C LEU A 75 4.01 5.61 -2.73
N PRO A 76 3.82 5.43 -4.05
CA PRO A 76 4.62 4.48 -4.83
C PRO A 76 6.12 4.80 -4.79
N SER A 77 6.49 6.08 -4.90
CA SER A 77 7.89 6.49 -4.81
C SER A 77 8.49 6.16 -3.44
N LEU A 78 7.74 6.41 -2.37
CA LEU A 78 8.16 6.07 -1.00
C LEU A 78 8.28 4.56 -0.77
N ILE A 79 7.41 3.74 -1.38
CA ILE A 79 7.53 2.27 -1.34
C ILE A 79 8.85 1.84 -1.99
N ILE A 80 9.14 2.34 -3.20
CA ILE A 80 10.37 1.99 -3.93
C ILE A 80 11.61 2.44 -3.16
N VAL A 81 11.67 3.70 -2.72
CA VAL A 81 12.78 4.23 -1.91
C VAL A 81 12.92 3.46 -0.60
N GLY A 82 11.81 3.15 0.06
CA GLY A 82 11.78 2.36 1.29
C GLY A 82 12.39 0.98 1.10
N LEU A 83 12.05 0.28 0.02
CA LEU A 83 12.61 -1.03 -0.32
C LEU A 83 14.12 -0.94 -0.62
N MET A 84 14.57 0.09 -1.35
CA MET A 84 15.99 0.30 -1.64
C MET A 84 16.81 0.62 -0.38
N ILE A 85 16.19 1.23 0.63
CA ILE A 85 16.85 1.62 1.87
C ILE A 85 17.04 0.44 2.85
N ILE A 86 16.26 -0.65 2.72
CA ILE A 86 16.29 -1.80 3.65
C ILE A 86 17.71 -2.28 3.98
N PRO A 87 18.62 -2.50 3.00
CA PRO A 87 19.98 -2.99 3.29
C PRO A 87 20.82 -2.03 4.15
N TYR A 88 20.47 -0.73 4.19
CA TYR A 88 21.21 0.30 4.92
C TYR A 88 20.66 0.55 6.33
N VAL A 89 19.38 0.25 6.57
CA VAL A 89 18.71 0.46 7.86
C VAL A 89 18.59 -0.82 8.68
N ASP A 90 18.58 -1.98 8.04
CA ASP A 90 18.52 -3.26 8.73
C ASP A 90 19.89 -3.67 9.27
N ILE A 91 20.00 -3.68 10.59
CA ILE A 91 21.22 -4.01 11.32
C ILE A 91 21.28 -5.48 11.76
N ASN A 92 20.22 -6.25 11.56
CA ASN A 92 20.14 -7.62 12.06
C ASN A 92 20.64 -8.61 11.00
N PRO A 93 21.81 -9.26 11.20
CA PRO A 93 22.35 -10.22 10.24
C PRO A 93 21.67 -11.60 10.31
N LYS A 94 20.86 -11.86 11.35
CA LYS A 94 20.18 -13.15 11.54
C LYS A 94 19.03 -13.30 10.55
N GLY A 95 18.69 -14.54 10.17
CA GLY A 95 17.68 -14.84 9.17
C GLY A 95 18.08 -14.50 7.73
N ASN A 96 19.37 -14.35 7.43
CA ASN A 96 19.86 -14.28 6.06
C ASN A 96 20.13 -15.69 5.53
N GLY A 97 19.40 -16.09 4.48
CA GLY A 97 19.56 -17.40 3.83
C GLY A 97 18.77 -18.55 4.45
N TYR A 98 17.95 -18.30 5.48
CA TYR A 98 17.02 -19.28 6.04
C TYR A 98 15.75 -18.61 6.57
N TYR A 99 14.65 -19.36 6.64
CA TYR A 99 13.37 -18.87 7.15
C TYR A 99 13.34 -18.90 8.68
N THR A 100 13.08 -17.75 9.31
CA THR A 100 12.98 -17.62 10.77
C THR A 100 11.97 -16.52 11.13
N TRP A 101 10.96 -16.83 11.93
CA TRP A 101 10.02 -15.82 12.43
C TRP A 101 10.50 -15.19 13.74
N SER A 102 11.06 -15.99 14.64
CA SER A 102 11.39 -15.60 16.01
C SER A 102 12.47 -14.51 16.07
N GLU A 103 13.41 -14.52 15.12
CA GLU A 103 14.59 -13.63 15.13
C GLU A 103 14.36 -12.29 14.43
N ARG A 104 13.29 -12.15 13.63
CA ARG A 104 12.97 -10.94 12.85
C ARG A 104 11.49 -10.55 12.87
N LYS A 105 10.80 -10.83 13.99
CA LYS A 105 9.35 -10.63 14.14
C LYS A 105 8.86 -9.29 13.57
N PHE A 106 9.51 -8.18 13.94
CA PHE A 106 9.13 -6.84 13.47
C PHE A 106 9.29 -6.65 11.96
N ALA A 107 10.43 -7.05 11.39
CA ALA A 107 10.68 -6.86 9.96
C ALA A 107 9.73 -7.72 9.11
N ILE A 108 9.54 -8.98 9.49
CA ILE A 108 8.68 -9.90 8.76
C ILE A 108 7.21 -9.50 8.94
N SER A 109 6.75 -9.17 10.15
CA SER A 109 5.37 -8.72 10.36
C SER A 109 5.06 -7.46 9.56
N THR A 110 5.99 -6.48 9.57
CA THR A 110 5.83 -5.22 8.83
C THR A 110 5.75 -5.49 7.33
N PHE A 111 6.64 -6.35 6.81
CA PHE A 111 6.62 -6.73 5.39
C PHE A 111 5.34 -7.48 5.01
N LEU A 112 4.90 -8.46 5.80
CA LEU A 112 3.68 -9.21 5.50
C LEU A 112 2.43 -8.32 5.57
N VAL A 113 2.34 -7.43 6.56
CA VAL A 113 1.23 -6.47 6.66
C VAL A 113 1.23 -5.52 5.47
N GLY A 114 2.38 -4.93 5.10
CA GLY A 114 2.47 -4.01 3.98
C GLY A 114 2.26 -4.69 2.62
N PHE A 115 2.89 -5.84 2.38
CA PHE A 115 2.81 -6.53 1.10
C PHE A 115 1.54 -7.40 0.97
N LEU A 116 1.34 -8.38 1.85
CA LEU A 116 0.18 -9.27 1.73
C LEU A 116 -1.10 -8.57 2.21
N GLY A 117 -1.06 -7.90 3.36
CA GLY A 117 -2.23 -7.27 3.94
C GLY A 117 -2.72 -6.08 3.13
N MET A 118 -1.83 -5.12 2.85
CA MET A 118 -2.22 -3.89 2.15
C MET A 118 -2.15 -4.06 0.64
N TRP A 119 -1.00 -4.39 0.06
CA TRP A 119 -0.84 -4.39 -1.41
C TRP A 119 -1.70 -5.46 -2.09
N VAL A 120 -1.51 -6.73 -1.73
CA VAL A 120 -2.30 -7.85 -2.27
C VAL A 120 -3.76 -7.78 -1.83
N GLY A 121 -4.02 -7.34 -0.58
CA GLY A 121 -5.38 -7.11 -0.10
C GLY A 121 -6.14 -6.08 -0.93
N MET A 122 -5.53 -4.93 -1.25
CA MET A 122 -6.15 -3.91 -2.10
C MET A 122 -6.37 -4.39 -3.54
N ILE A 123 -5.44 -5.16 -4.11
CA ILE A 123 -5.65 -5.81 -5.42
C ILE A 123 -6.87 -6.74 -5.35
N THR A 124 -6.95 -7.57 -4.31
CA THR A 124 -8.07 -8.51 -4.11
C THR A 124 -9.41 -7.77 -4.00
N ILE A 125 -9.44 -6.66 -3.26
CA ILE A 125 -10.62 -5.77 -3.16
C ILE A 125 -10.99 -5.20 -4.54
N GLY A 126 -10.01 -4.67 -5.27
CA GLY A 126 -10.21 -4.11 -6.61
C GLY A 126 -10.72 -5.11 -7.64
N VAL A 127 -10.22 -6.35 -7.59
CA VAL A 127 -10.64 -7.42 -8.52
C VAL A 127 -12.07 -7.87 -8.20
N PHE A 128 -12.33 -8.29 -6.97
CA PHE A 128 -13.54 -9.07 -6.64
C PHE A 128 -14.68 -8.25 -6.04
N PHE A 129 -14.37 -7.17 -5.32
CA PHE A 129 -15.38 -6.44 -4.52
C PHE A 129 -15.74 -5.08 -5.12
N ARG A 130 -14.99 -4.57 -6.11
CA ARG A 130 -15.30 -3.32 -6.81
C ARG A 130 -16.18 -3.57 -8.04
N GLY A 131 -17.35 -2.90 -8.03
CA GLY A 131 -18.35 -2.94 -9.09
C GLY A 131 -18.60 -1.60 -9.77
N PRO A 132 -19.78 -1.38 -10.38
CA PRO A 132 -20.12 -0.15 -11.11
C PRO A 132 -19.87 1.12 -10.29
N GLY A 133 -19.27 2.14 -10.92
CA GLY A 133 -18.89 3.39 -10.27
C GLY A 133 -17.76 3.26 -9.26
N TRP A 134 -17.01 2.15 -9.30
CA TRP A 134 -16.02 1.76 -8.27
C TRP A 134 -16.63 1.62 -6.87
N ASN A 135 -17.93 1.33 -6.78
CA ASN A 135 -18.59 1.08 -5.52
C ASN A 135 -18.18 -0.27 -4.94
N LEU A 136 -18.15 -0.35 -3.61
CA LEU A 136 -17.87 -1.58 -2.90
C LEU A 136 -19.14 -2.43 -2.81
N PHE A 137 -19.05 -3.68 -3.23
CA PHE A 137 -20.08 -4.70 -3.10
C PHE A 137 -19.57 -5.80 -2.18
N MET A 138 -20.33 -6.10 -1.13
CA MET A 138 -20.01 -7.25 -0.28
C MET A 138 -20.45 -8.54 -0.98
N PRO A 139 -19.89 -9.71 -0.62
CA PRO A 139 -20.24 -11.00 -1.25
C PRO A 139 -21.73 -11.36 -1.20
N TRP A 140 -22.48 -10.76 -0.26
CA TRP A 140 -23.92 -10.97 -0.07
C TRP A 140 -24.78 -9.86 -0.67
N ASP A 141 -24.20 -8.80 -1.24
CA ASP A 141 -24.95 -7.71 -1.87
C ASP A 141 -25.34 -8.09 -3.31
N TYR A 142 -26.54 -7.71 -3.73
CA TYR A 142 -26.95 -7.83 -5.13
C TYR A 142 -26.13 -6.89 -6.01
N TRP A 143 -25.61 -7.42 -7.13
CA TRP A 143 -24.78 -6.67 -8.06
C TRP A 143 -25.61 -5.82 -9.02
N ASP A 144 -26.04 -4.65 -8.55
CA ASP A 144 -26.82 -3.70 -9.36
C ASP A 144 -25.92 -2.92 -10.36
N PRO A 145 -26.12 -3.10 -11.69
CA PRO A 145 -25.38 -2.39 -12.74
C PRO A 145 -25.54 -0.87 -12.71
N HIS A 146 -26.65 -0.36 -12.16
CA HIS A 146 -27.03 1.05 -12.20
C HIS A 146 -26.78 1.78 -10.86
N LYS A 147 -26.10 1.14 -9.91
CA LYS A 147 -25.78 1.73 -8.62
C LYS A 147 -24.78 2.88 -8.78
N VAL A 148 -25.26 4.10 -8.62
CA VAL A 148 -24.44 5.32 -8.57
C VAL A 148 -24.55 5.92 -7.18
N VAL A 149 -23.71 5.46 -6.24
CA VAL A 149 -23.62 6.06 -4.90
C VAL A 149 -22.49 7.10 -4.92
N PRO A 150 -22.80 8.41 -4.83
CA PRO A 150 -21.77 9.42 -4.70
C PRO A 150 -21.12 9.30 -3.31
N LEU A 151 -19.80 9.15 -3.29
CA LEU A 151 -19.03 9.19 -2.04
C LEU A 151 -19.02 10.64 -1.51
N THR A 152 -19.77 10.90 -0.45
CA THR A 152 -19.72 12.19 0.26
C THR A 152 -18.34 12.36 0.88
N ASN A 153 -17.69 13.48 0.63
CA ASN A 153 -16.38 13.78 1.20
C ASN A 153 -16.55 14.70 2.40
N ILE A 154 -16.12 14.24 3.57
CA ILE A 154 -16.12 15.04 4.80
C ILE A 154 -14.67 15.39 5.16
N ASP A 155 -14.47 16.63 5.58
CA ASP A 155 -13.20 17.12 6.08
C ASP A 155 -13.12 16.89 7.59
N LEU A 156 -11.99 16.35 8.07
CA LEU A 156 -11.78 16.07 9.49
C LEU A 156 -11.97 17.32 10.37
N PRO A 157 -11.44 18.52 10.02
CA PRO A 157 -11.66 19.70 10.85
C PRO A 157 -13.13 20.12 10.94
N TYR A 158 -13.88 19.96 9.85
CA TYR A 158 -15.31 20.26 9.82
C TYR A 158 -16.11 19.27 10.67
N PHE A 159 -15.70 18.00 10.72
CA PHE A 159 -16.28 16.99 11.61
C PHE A 159 -16.13 17.37 13.09
N VAL A 160 -15.02 18.02 13.46
CA VAL A 160 -14.75 18.51 14.83
C VAL A 160 -15.40 19.88 15.10
N GLY A 161 -16.12 20.45 14.13
CA GLY A 161 -16.79 21.75 14.26
C GLY A 161 -15.92 22.96 13.93
N ILE A 162 -14.68 22.75 13.47
CA ILE A 162 -13.77 23.82 13.04
C ILE A 162 -14.09 24.19 11.60
N ARG A 163 -14.79 25.32 11.41
CA ARG A 163 -15.22 25.81 10.09
C ARG A 163 -14.34 26.93 9.52
N SER A 164 -13.44 27.49 10.32
CA SER A 164 -12.48 28.49 9.86
C SER A 164 -11.40 27.84 9.00
N GLN A 165 -11.10 28.40 7.83
CA GLN A 165 -10.08 27.88 6.90
C GLN A 165 -8.69 27.77 7.56
N MET A 166 -8.27 28.82 8.27
CA MET A 166 -6.99 28.82 8.96
C MET A 166 -6.99 27.86 10.17
N GLY A 167 -8.11 27.77 10.88
CA GLY A 167 -8.28 26.78 11.96
C GLY A 167 -8.22 25.34 11.45
N ALA A 168 -8.82 25.06 10.30
CA ALA A 168 -8.80 23.75 9.66
C ALA A 168 -7.40 23.34 9.20
N MET A 169 -6.64 24.28 8.65
CA MET A 169 -5.24 24.06 8.25
C MET A 169 -4.36 23.76 9.46
N LEU A 170 -4.43 24.58 10.52
CA LEU A 170 -3.65 24.39 11.73
C LEU A 170 -3.98 23.06 12.40
N PHE A 171 -5.26 22.75 12.55
CA PHE A 171 -5.70 21.47 13.12
C PHE A 171 -5.18 20.29 12.30
N GLY A 172 -5.37 20.30 10.98
CA GLY A 172 -4.87 19.24 10.10
C GLY A 172 -3.35 19.09 10.17
N THR A 173 -2.62 20.21 10.24
CA THR A 173 -1.15 20.22 10.33
C THR A 173 -0.69 19.64 11.67
N ILE A 174 -1.34 20.00 12.78
CA ILE A 174 -1.07 19.44 14.11
C ILE A 174 -1.35 17.94 14.12
N CYS A 175 -2.44 17.48 13.52
CA CYS A 175 -2.73 16.04 13.42
C CYS A 175 -1.66 15.29 12.63
N VAL A 176 -1.24 15.82 11.47
CA VAL A 176 -0.22 15.17 10.62
C VAL A 176 1.15 15.18 11.29
N LEU A 177 1.58 16.31 11.87
CA LEU A 177 2.86 16.40 12.59
C LEU A 177 2.84 15.56 13.87
N GLY A 178 1.72 15.54 14.60
CA GLY A 178 1.53 14.67 15.75
C GLY A 178 1.66 13.20 15.38
N TRP A 179 1.11 12.80 14.23
CA TRP A 179 1.22 11.43 13.72
C TRP A 179 2.64 11.08 13.26
N LEU A 180 3.25 11.90 12.40
CA LEU A 180 4.53 11.59 11.76
C LEU A 180 5.74 11.85 12.66
N VAL A 181 5.69 12.85 13.53
CA VAL A 181 6.83 13.28 14.35
C VAL A 181 6.55 13.08 15.83
N GLY A 182 5.35 13.45 16.29
CA GLY A 182 4.97 13.37 17.71
C GLY A 182 5.02 11.93 18.24
N ILE A 183 4.33 10.99 17.59
CA ILE A 183 4.29 9.58 18.01
C ILE A 183 5.69 8.94 17.95
N PRO A 184 6.44 8.99 16.84
CA PRO A 184 7.81 8.47 16.81
C PRO A 184 8.74 9.13 17.82
N GLY A 185 8.62 10.44 18.03
CA GLY A 185 9.42 11.18 19.01
C GLY A 185 9.13 10.74 20.44
N ALA A 186 7.85 10.54 20.78
CA ALA A 186 7.44 10.02 22.10
C ALA A 186 7.95 8.58 22.33
N VAL A 187 7.83 7.71 21.33
CA VAL A 187 8.35 6.33 21.40
C VAL A 187 9.86 6.33 21.57
N TRP A 188 10.58 7.22 20.88
CA TRP A 188 12.02 7.38 21.06
C TRP A 188 12.37 7.78 22.49
N GLN A 189 11.72 8.82 23.04
CA GLN A 189 12.00 9.27 24.41
C GLN A 189 11.72 8.18 25.45
N TRP A 190 10.67 7.38 25.23
CA TRP A 190 10.31 6.29 26.14
C TRP A 190 11.25 5.08 26.04
N LYS A 191 11.76 4.76 24.85
CA LYS A 191 12.54 3.54 24.59
C LYS A 191 14.02 3.76 24.26
N LYS A 192 14.52 5.00 24.35
CA LYS A 192 15.92 5.36 24.03
C LYS A 192 16.95 4.50 24.76
N ASP A 193 16.62 4.02 25.97
CA ASP A 193 17.55 3.25 26.79
C ASP A 193 17.63 1.76 26.44
N HIS A 194 16.66 1.26 25.67
CA HIS A 194 16.61 -0.13 25.27
C HIS A 194 17.75 -0.45 24.26
N PRO A 195 18.46 -1.59 24.41
CA PRO A 195 19.67 -1.90 23.63
C PRO A 195 19.45 -1.89 22.12
N PHE A 196 18.27 -2.31 21.65
CA PHE A 196 17.90 -2.24 20.23
C PHE A 196 17.89 -0.80 19.68
N PHE A 197 17.31 0.16 20.40
CA PHE A 197 17.20 1.55 19.94
C PHE A 197 18.56 2.25 19.95
N LYS A 198 19.44 1.89 20.90
CA LYS A 198 20.84 2.36 20.94
C LYS A 198 21.65 1.89 19.72
N GLN A 199 21.46 0.63 19.31
CA GLN A 199 22.16 0.07 18.14
C GLN A 199 21.61 0.62 16.81
N LEU A 200 20.31 0.89 16.74
CA LEU A 200 19.68 1.47 15.55
C LEU A 200 20.17 2.91 15.31
N GLY A 201 20.34 3.68 16.39
CA GLY A 201 20.70 5.09 16.30
C GLY A 201 19.56 5.97 15.81
N MET A 202 19.67 7.28 16.05
CA MET A 202 18.57 8.23 15.80
C MET A 202 18.20 8.35 14.32
N MET A 203 19.19 8.30 13.42
CA MET A 203 18.96 8.47 11.98
C MET A 203 18.20 7.28 11.37
N ARG A 204 18.67 6.04 11.60
CA ARG A 204 17.98 4.83 11.08
C ARG A 204 16.61 4.68 11.69
N TYR A 205 16.48 4.98 12.99
CA TYR A 205 15.17 5.03 13.64
C TYR A 205 14.24 6.02 12.96
N GLY A 206 14.68 7.26 12.72
CA GLY A 206 13.86 8.29 12.07
C GLY A 206 13.35 7.87 10.70
N ILE A 207 14.22 7.27 9.87
CA ILE A 207 13.84 6.76 8.55
C ILE A 207 12.81 5.64 8.66
N VAL A 208 13.10 4.60 9.45
CA VAL A 208 12.21 3.44 9.60
C VAL A 208 10.88 3.85 10.22
N ALA A 209 10.91 4.70 11.25
CA ALA A 209 9.71 5.19 11.92
C ALA A 209 8.86 6.04 10.97
N THR A 210 9.46 6.93 10.18
CA THR A 210 8.73 7.75 9.20
C THR A 210 8.03 6.86 8.17
N LEU A 211 8.75 5.92 7.56
CA LEU A 211 8.18 5.00 6.57
C LEU A 211 7.08 4.12 7.18
N PHE A 212 7.29 3.63 8.40
CA PHE A 212 6.31 2.84 9.12
C PHE A 212 5.05 3.65 9.45
N MET A 213 5.20 4.90 9.91
CA MET A 213 4.06 5.77 10.22
C MET A 213 3.29 6.18 8.97
N ILE A 214 3.94 6.33 7.82
CA ILE A 214 3.27 6.55 6.53
C ILE A 214 2.47 5.31 6.15
N MET A 215 3.05 4.11 6.24
CA MET A 215 2.35 2.85 5.97
C MET A 215 1.15 2.66 6.90
N ALA A 216 1.32 2.86 8.21
CA ALA A 216 0.22 2.82 9.18
C ALA A 216 -0.82 3.93 8.92
N GLY A 217 -0.36 5.10 8.45
CA GLY A 217 -1.22 6.22 8.06
C GLY A 217 -2.15 5.87 6.91
N VAL A 218 -1.69 5.05 5.94
CA VAL A 218 -2.55 4.53 4.87
C VAL A 218 -3.70 3.69 5.44
N LEU A 219 -3.40 2.74 6.33
CA LEU A 219 -4.43 1.92 6.98
C LEU A 219 -5.42 2.77 7.79
N MET A 220 -4.91 3.69 8.61
CA MET A 220 -5.76 4.59 9.38
C MET A 220 -6.63 5.44 8.47
N LYS A 221 -6.08 5.91 7.35
CA LYS A 221 -6.83 6.71 6.38
C LYS A 221 -7.94 5.91 5.71
N MET A 222 -7.68 4.65 5.36
CA MET A 222 -8.70 3.74 4.85
C MET A 222 -9.83 3.54 5.87
N ILE A 223 -9.51 3.31 7.14
CA ILE A 223 -10.51 3.14 8.20
C ILE A 223 -11.35 4.41 8.37
N LEU A 224 -10.72 5.59 8.39
CA LEU A 224 -11.42 6.88 8.49
C LEU A 224 -12.36 7.11 7.30
N ARG A 225 -11.92 6.72 6.10
CA ARG A 225 -12.72 6.83 4.89
C ARG A 225 -13.92 5.89 4.90
N LEU A 226 -13.72 4.63 5.29
CA LEU A 226 -14.77 3.60 5.30
C LEU A 226 -15.78 3.81 6.44
N SER A 227 -15.34 4.27 7.61
CA SER A 227 -16.18 4.39 8.80
C SER A 227 -16.89 5.74 8.91
N PHE A 228 -16.23 6.83 8.50
CA PHE A 228 -16.70 8.20 8.73
C PHE A 228 -16.76 9.06 7.45
N ASN A 229 -16.48 8.48 6.27
CA ASN A 229 -16.41 9.20 5.00
C ASN A 229 -15.39 10.35 4.96
N ILE A 230 -14.41 10.35 5.87
CA ILE A 230 -13.44 11.45 6.01
C ILE A 230 -12.39 11.37 4.90
N LYS A 231 -12.42 12.32 3.97
CA LYS A 231 -11.48 12.38 2.84
C LYS A 231 -10.28 13.27 3.11
N TYR A 232 -10.45 14.42 3.76
CA TYR A 232 -9.34 15.34 4.00
C TYR A 232 -8.99 15.43 5.49
N VAL A 233 -7.72 15.14 5.82
CA VAL A 233 -7.16 15.34 7.18
C VAL A 233 -6.51 16.71 7.26
N LEU A 234 -5.72 17.04 6.25
CA LEU A 234 -5.15 18.36 6.05
C LEU A 234 -5.92 19.05 4.93
N VAL A 235 -6.49 20.21 5.24
CA VAL A 235 -7.11 21.10 4.26
C VAL A 235 -6.16 22.29 4.11
N ILE A 236 -5.53 22.40 2.95
CA ILE A 236 -4.69 23.55 2.61
C ILE A 236 -5.63 24.60 2.00
N PRO A 237 -5.74 25.82 2.57
CA PRO A 237 -6.48 26.89 1.94
C PRO A 237 -5.89 27.17 0.55
N ASN A 238 -6.71 27.54 -0.43
CA ASN A 238 -6.24 27.99 -1.74
C ASN A 238 -5.47 29.32 -1.61
N ILE A 239 -4.24 29.26 -1.10
CA ILE A 239 -3.32 30.40 -1.03
C ILE A 239 -2.74 30.68 -2.43
N LEU A 240 -2.73 29.66 -3.29
CA LEU A 240 -2.44 29.78 -4.71
C LEU A 240 -3.78 29.81 -5.45
N ASN A 241 -4.34 31.01 -5.65
CA ASN A 241 -5.38 31.25 -6.66
C ASN A 241 -4.73 31.11 -8.05
N ILE A 242 -4.44 29.88 -8.46
CA ILE A 242 -4.05 29.51 -9.82
C ILE A 242 -5.00 28.40 -10.26
#